data_AF-A0A0V0YHA6-F1
#
_entry.id   AF-A0A0V0YHA6-F1
#
_cell.length_a   1.000
_cell.length_b   1.000
_cell.length_c   1.000
_cell.angle_alpha   90.00
_cell.angle_beta   90.00
_cell.angle_gamma   90.00
#
_symmetry.space_group_name_H-M   'P 1'
#
loop_
_entity.id
_entity.type
_entity.pdbx_description
1 polymer ?
#
loop_
_entity_poly.entity_id
_entity_poly.type
_entity_poly.pdbx_seq_one_letter_code
_entity_poly.pdbx_strand_id
1 'polypeptide(L)'
;MNVIFESCDIVSMTFAKIRGLISYMKANPKEWRDYFTSTHFWGPVVNFSLPLAAFRDMSQKPDIISGRMTFALSLYSLMFMRFAWKVQPRNLLLLFCHSLNEAAQLIQGYRFYKFHYGVSCFNKPVSESGEDNTNDMDVDHAENFDDQHVACVLFSYYRNAFISCFVGRKTKMGPKKMQKGKKVAEMPAALKKKVVEPKKKPNPLFEPRPKNFGIGQDIQPKRDVSRFVRWPKYIRLKVPPAINQFRFALDRPTTSQVLRLLKKYRPETKRAKLKRLKSRAAKQAKGKEDAPSKRPPVVRFGVNTVTTLVEQKKAQLVVIAHDVDPIEIVVFLPALCRKMGVPYCIIRSKARLGKIVNRKTTSCLALQHINPEDRNSLAKIVEVVKTNFNDRFDELRRTWGGGQLGNKSAARLNKLERAKLKDMKDKIDFKCMSQMYQWIMTSDNIPKDFRNLRACLVCSMIKSIDQFESQGCDNCEQFLSMKDDRDKVFDCTSANFDGMIFLTDPDDSWVGRWQMISKKKIGIYAISVSGTLPNAIVSEIRAMGVHYKPYMRDTTSKLVSLLVCLYRCK
;
A
#
# COMPACT_ATOMS: atom_id res chain seq x y z
N MET A 1 49.12 -47.93 -11.93
CA MET A 1 48.66 -48.35 -10.58
C MET A 1 47.87 -47.26 -9.82
N ASN A 2 48.01 -45.96 -10.13
CA ASN A 2 47.31 -44.89 -9.39
C ASN A 2 45.81 -44.69 -9.71
N VAL A 3 45.28 -45.22 -10.82
CA VAL A 3 43.84 -45.10 -11.17
C VAL A 3 42.97 -46.15 -10.45
N ILE A 4 43.58 -47.25 -9.99
CA ILE A 4 42.88 -48.34 -9.28
C ILE A 4 42.65 -47.97 -7.80
N PHE A 5 43.54 -47.15 -7.20
CA PHE A 5 43.41 -46.71 -5.81
C PHE A 5 42.31 -45.65 -5.60
N GLU A 6 42.16 -44.66 -6.48
CA GLU A 6 41.05 -43.66 -6.37
C GLU A 6 39.65 -44.28 -6.55
N SER A 7 39.57 -45.36 -7.34
CA SER A 7 38.33 -46.12 -7.53
C SER A 7 37.90 -46.82 -6.23
N CYS A 8 38.85 -47.28 -5.41
CA CYS A 8 38.56 -48.01 -4.17
C CYS A 8 38.05 -47.09 -3.05
N ASP A 9 38.56 -45.86 -2.94
CA ASP A 9 38.15 -44.89 -1.90
C ASP A 9 36.76 -44.31 -2.15
N ILE A 10 36.40 -44.04 -3.40
CA ILE A 10 35.05 -43.57 -3.77
C ILE A 10 34.01 -44.66 -3.51
N VAL A 11 34.35 -45.91 -3.82
CA VAL A 11 33.51 -47.09 -3.56
C VAL A 11 33.36 -47.31 -2.04
N SER A 12 34.44 -47.22 -1.26
CA SER A 12 34.40 -47.32 0.20
C SER A 12 33.55 -46.21 0.86
N MET A 13 33.70 -44.96 0.42
CA MET A 13 32.90 -43.84 0.92
C MET A 13 31.41 -43.92 0.53
N THR A 14 31.09 -44.45 -0.65
CA THR A 14 29.70 -44.68 -1.06
C THR A 14 29.07 -45.83 -0.28
N PHE A 15 29.78 -46.93 -0.07
CA PHE A 15 29.30 -48.03 0.80
C PHE A 15 29.11 -47.58 2.26
N ALA A 16 29.99 -46.73 2.80
CA ALA A 16 29.84 -46.18 4.15
C ALA A 16 28.59 -45.28 4.26
N LYS A 17 28.31 -44.45 3.25
CA LYS A 17 27.09 -43.63 3.18
C LYS A 17 25.82 -44.47 3.00
N ILE A 18 25.88 -45.54 2.21
CA ILE A 18 24.76 -46.48 2.03
C ILE A 18 24.47 -47.23 3.34
N ARG A 19 25.49 -47.75 4.03
CA ARG A 19 25.31 -48.37 5.36
C ARG A 19 24.78 -47.39 6.40
N GLY A 20 25.25 -46.14 6.37
CA GLY A 20 24.72 -45.07 7.22
C GLY A 20 23.25 -44.74 6.92
N LEU A 21 22.86 -44.73 5.64
CA LEU A 21 21.47 -44.54 5.22
C LEU A 21 20.58 -45.72 5.64
N ILE A 22 21.04 -46.96 5.47
CA ILE A 22 20.33 -48.17 5.91
C ILE A 22 20.16 -48.18 7.44
N SER A 23 21.18 -47.76 8.18
CA SER A 23 21.11 -47.62 9.64
C SER A 23 20.12 -46.52 10.06
N TYR A 24 20.08 -45.40 9.32
CA TYR A 24 19.11 -44.33 9.53
C TYR A 24 17.67 -44.76 9.20
N MET A 25 17.48 -45.56 8.14
CA MET A 25 16.20 -46.15 7.75
C MET A 25 15.64 -47.07 8.83
N LYS A 26 16.49 -47.94 9.38
CA LYS A 26 16.12 -48.84 10.48
C LYS A 26 15.82 -48.08 11.78
N ALA A 27 16.55 -46.99 12.06
CA ALA A 27 16.36 -46.18 13.26
C ALA A 27 15.11 -45.27 13.23
N ASN A 28 14.62 -44.87 12.05
CA ASN A 28 13.47 -43.95 11.91
C ASN A 28 12.46 -44.40 10.84
N PRO A 29 11.71 -45.50 11.07
CA PRO A 29 10.88 -46.13 10.04
C PRO A 29 9.68 -45.27 9.59
N LYS A 30 9.02 -44.53 10.49
CA LYS A 30 7.87 -43.67 10.12
C LYS A 30 8.28 -42.45 9.30
N GLU A 31 9.32 -41.73 9.71
CA GLU A 31 9.80 -40.55 8.97
C GLU A 31 10.37 -40.92 7.59
N TRP A 32 11.01 -42.09 7.49
CA TRP A 32 11.47 -42.59 6.20
C TRP A 32 10.30 -42.98 5.29
N ARG A 33 9.26 -43.65 5.82
CA ARG A 33 8.06 -43.98 5.04
C ARG A 33 7.36 -42.71 4.54
N ASP A 34 7.21 -41.69 5.39
CA ASP A 34 6.62 -40.40 5.01
C ASP A 34 7.46 -39.66 3.96
N TYR A 35 8.81 -39.74 4.04
CA TYR A 35 9.69 -39.16 3.03
C TYR A 35 9.64 -39.94 1.71
N PHE A 36 9.67 -41.27 1.78
CA PHE A 36 9.59 -42.16 0.64
C PHE A 36 8.27 -42.02 -0.12
N THR A 37 7.14 -41.83 0.58
CA THR A 37 5.84 -41.56 -0.06
C THR A 37 5.63 -40.08 -0.42
N SER A 38 6.59 -39.20 -0.11
CA SER A 38 6.51 -37.79 -0.45
C SER A 38 6.95 -37.49 -1.88
N THR A 39 6.39 -36.42 -2.44
CA THR A 39 6.79 -35.85 -3.74
C THR A 39 8.23 -35.34 -3.75
N HIS A 40 8.85 -35.14 -2.59
CA HIS A 40 10.24 -34.71 -2.48
C HIS A 40 11.24 -35.84 -2.73
N PHE A 41 10.86 -37.10 -2.50
CA PHE A 41 11.67 -38.27 -2.87
C PHE A 41 11.45 -38.62 -4.34
N TRP A 42 10.19 -38.80 -4.74
CA TRP A 42 9.86 -39.23 -6.10
C TRP A 42 10.12 -38.15 -7.16
N GLY A 43 10.05 -36.86 -6.83
CA GLY A 43 10.30 -35.77 -7.78
C GLY A 43 11.71 -35.86 -8.41
N PRO A 44 12.78 -35.84 -7.62
CA PRO A 44 14.14 -36.06 -8.14
C PRO A 44 14.31 -37.43 -8.78
N VAL A 45 13.79 -38.52 -8.19
CA VAL A 45 13.92 -39.88 -8.74
C VAL A 45 13.33 -39.97 -10.14
N VAL A 46 12.11 -39.47 -10.35
CA VAL A 46 11.43 -39.44 -11.66
C VAL A 46 12.14 -38.49 -12.62
N ASN A 47 12.60 -37.33 -12.14
CA ASN A 47 13.35 -36.39 -12.97
C ASN A 47 14.70 -36.96 -13.44
N PHE A 48 15.35 -37.85 -12.69
CA PHE A 48 16.60 -38.46 -13.11
C PHE A 48 16.41 -39.83 -13.79
N SER A 49 15.30 -40.52 -13.55
CA SER A 49 14.99 -41.79 -14.24
C SER A 49 14.68 -41.59 -15.71
N LEU A 50 14.06 -40.47 -16.09
CA LEU A 50 13.74 -40.17 -17.49
C LEU A 50 15.00 -39.96 -18.35
N PRO A 51 15.99 -39.11 -17.96
CA PRO A 51 17.26 -39.04 -18.67
C PRO A 51 18.03 -40.37 -18.70
N LEU A 52 18.02 -41.14 -17.61
CA LEU A 52 18.69 -42.45 -17.57
C LEU A 52 18.04 -43.47 -18.53
N ALA A 53 16.72 -43.48 -18.63
CA ALA A 53 16.01 -44.29 -19.62
C ALA A 53 16.33 -43.83 -21.05
N ALA A 54 16.32 -42.52 -21.30
CA ALA A 54 16.67 -41.96 -22.61
C ALA A 54 18.12 -42.31 -23.01
N PHE A 55 19.07 -42.30 -22.06
CA PHE A 55 20.44 -42.75 -22.30
C PHE A 55 20.54 -44.25 -22.61
N ARG A 56 19.75 -45.10 -21.92
CA ARG A 56 19.67 -46.53 -22.22
C ARG A 56 19.10 -46.79 -23.62
N ASP A 57 18.15 -45.97 -24.06
CA ASP A 57 17.54 -46.10 -25.38
C ASP A 57 18.49 -45.65 -26.53
N MET A 58 19.58 -44.93 -26.24
CA MET A 58 20.61 -44.64 -27.25
C MET A 58 21.38 -45.89 -27.69
N SER A 59 21.35 -46.98 -26.92
CA SER A 59 22.02 -48.24 -27.27
C SER A 59 21.11 -49.22 -27.98
N GLN A 60 19.80 -48.94 -28.10
CA GLN A 60 18.86 -49.79 -28.82
C GLN A 60 19.02 -49.68 -30.34
N LYS A 61 18.58 -50.70 -31.08
CA LYS A 61 18.73 -50.76 -32.55
C LYS A 61 17.87 -49.66 -33.23
N PRO A 62 18.38 -49.02 -34.30
CA PRO A 62 17.78 -47.79 -34.87
C PRO A 62 16.42 -47.98 -35.57
N ASP A 63 16.08 -49.21 -35.93
CA ASP A 63 14.84 -49.69 -36.55
C ASP A 63 13.59 -49.56 -35.64
N ILE A 64 13.78 -49.49 -34.32
CA ILE A 64 12.69 -49.40 -33.34
C ILE A 64 12.37 -47.92 -32.98
N ILE A 65 13.18 -46.96 -33.47
CA ILE A 65 13.05 -45.55 -33.08
C ILE A 65 11.89 -44.90 -33.84
N SER A 66 10.91 -44.36 -33.10
CA SER A 66 9.82 -43.58 -33.69
C SER A 66 10.21 -42.10 -33.83
N GLY A 67 10.29 -41.60 -35.06
CA GLY A 67 10.57 -40.18 -35.33
C GLY A 67 9.53 -39.22 -34.72
N ARG A 68 8.23 -39.58 -34.78
CA ARG A 68 7.13 -38.76 -34.22
C ARG A 68 7.23 -38.62 -32.70
N MET A 69 7.58 -39.71 -32.01
CA MET A 69 7.74 -39.71 -30.54
C MET A 69 8.99 -38.94 -30.11
N THR A 70 10.11 -39.15 -30.81
CA THR A 70 11.39 -38.45 -30.57
C THR A 70 11.20 -36.93 -30.71
N PHE A 71 10.50 -36.49 -31.75
CA PHE A 71 10.18 -35.08 -31.97
C PHE A 71 9.30 -34.48 -30.86
N ALA A 72 8.24 -35.18 -30.46
CA ALA A 72 7.35 -34.74 -29.40
C ALA A 72 8.09 -34.57 -28.05
N LEU A 73 8.98 -35.50 -27.72
CA LEU A 73 9.80 -35.48 -26.50
C LEU A 73 10.85 -34.35 -26.51
N SER A 74 11.41 -34.03 -27.68
CA SER A 74 12.31 -32.90 -27.88
C SER A 74 11.61 -31.56 -27.63
N LEU A 75 10.43 -31.35 -28.25
CA LEU A 75 9.65 -30.13 -28.04
C LEU A 75 9.19 -29.96 -26.58
N TYR A 76 8.78 -31.05 -25.94
CA TYR A 76 8.45 -31.07 -24.53
C TYR A 76 9.64 -30.60 -23.68
N SER A 77 10.84 -31.15 -23.92
CA SER A 77 12.06 -30.82 -23.17
C SER A 77 12.45 -29.36 -23.30
N LEU A 78 12.42 -28.79 -24.51
CA LEU A 78 12.68 -27.36 -24.74
C LEU A 78 11.70 -26.42 -24.01
N MET A 79 10.41 -26.77 -23.98
CA MET A 79 9.40 -25.99 -23.26
C MET A 79 9.70 -25.93 -21.76
N PHE A 80 10.06 -27.08 -21.16
CA PHE A 80 10.37 -27.16 -19.74
C PHE A 80 11.73 -26.54 -19.38
N MET A 81 12.73 -26.58 -20.27
CA MET A 81 13.98 -25.82 -20.09
C MET A 81 13.72 -24.32 -20.00
N ARG A 82 12.88 -23.77 -20.88
CA ARG A 82 12.48 -22.36 -20.85
C ARG A 82 11.73 -22.00 -19.56
N PHE A 83 10.81 -22.87 -19.12
CA PHE A 83 10.10 -22.71 -17.85
C PHE A 83 11.08 -22.69 -16.66
N ALA A 84 11.99 -23.67 -16.58
CA ALA A 84 12.99 -23.79 -15.52
C ALA A 84 13.92 -22.56 -15.42
N TRP A 85 14.26 -21.94 -16.55
CA TRP A 85 15.04 -20.72 -16.61
C TRP A 85 14.28 -19.46 -16.18
N LYS A 86 12.95 -19.41 -16.43
CA LYS A 86 12.12 -18.23 -16.15
C LYS A 86 11.65 -18.14 -14.71
N VAL A 87 11.48 -19.27 -14.01
CA VAL A 87 11.12 -19.32 -12.58
C VAL A 87 12.21 -18.64 -11.74
N GLN A 88 11.82 -17.80 -10.78
CA GLN A 88 12.73 -17.10 -9.86
C GLN A 88 12.50 -17.57 -8.41
N PRO A 89 13.50 -18.16 -7.72
CA PRO A 89 14.87 -18.45 -8.17
C PRO A 89 14.94 -19.56 -9.24
N ARG A 90 15.97 -19.53 -10.10
CA ARG A 90 16.13 -20.47 -11.23
C ARG A 90 16.22 -21.91 -10.74
N ASN A 91 15.46 -22.80 -11.36
CA ASN A 91 15.47 -24.22 -11.02
C ASN A 91 16.51 -24.97 -11.88
N LEU A 92 17.76 -24.97 -11.41
CA LEU A 92 18.89 -25.56 -12.13
C LEU A 92 18.79 -27.09 -12.25
N LEU A 93 18.13 -27.76 -11.30
CA LEU A 93 17.95 -29.21 -11.32
C LEU A 93 17.05 -29.65 -12.47
N LEU A 94 15.91 -28.97 -12.62
CA LEU A 94 14.97 -29.23 -13.70
C LEU A 94 15.58 -28.85 -15.06
N LEU A 95 16.34 -27.76 -15.12
CA LEU A 95 17.08 -27.36 -16.31
C LEU A 95 18.09 -28.44 -16.73
N PHE A 96 18.86 -28.99 -15.79
CA PHE A 96 19.86 -30.01 -16.07
C PHE A 96 19.23 -31.31 -16.58
N CYS A 97 18.16 -31.80 -15.92
CA CYS A 97 17.42 -32.98 -16.35
C CYS A 97 16.92 -32.85 -17.80
N HIS A 98 16.21 -31.77 -18.13
CA HIS A 98 15.67 -31.61 -19.47
C HIS A 98 16.76 -31.32 -20.51
N SER A 99 17.90 -30.75 -20.11
CA SER A 99 19.06 -30.60 -21.01
C SER A 99 19.67 -31.97 -21.40
N LEU A 100 19.76 -32.89 -20.44
CA LEU A 100 20.24 -34.25 -20.72
C LEU A 100 19.25 -35.05 -21.57
N ASN A 101 17.94 -34.91 -21.29
CA ASN A 101 16.90 -35.56 -22.09
C ASN A 101 16.89 -35.02 -23.53
N GLU A 102 16.98 -33.70 -23.70
CA GLU A 102 17.10 -33.05 -25.00
C GLU A 102 18.31 -33.56 -25.80
N ALA A 103 19.48 -33.66 -25.14
CA ALA A 103 20.67 -34.20 -25.79
C ALA A 103 20.49 -35.65 -26.26
N ALA A 104 19.87 -36.51 -25.44
CA ALA A 104 19.60 -37.89 -25.80
C ALA A 104 18.60 -38.01 -26.98
N GLN A 105 17.52 -37.21 -26.97
CA GLN A 105 16.52 -37.21 -28.04
C GLN A 105 17.09 -36.68 -29.36
N LEU A 106 17.96 -35.67 -29.33
CA LEU A 106 18.65 -35.19 -30.53
C LEU A 106 19.59 -36.25 -31.12
N ILE A 107 20.30 -37.03 -30.28
CA ILE A 107 21.14 -38.14 -30.72
C ILE A 107 20.28 -39.25 -31.35
N GLN A 108 19.14 -39.60 -30.74
CA GLN A 108 18.21 -40.58 -31.31
C GLN A 108 17.57 -40.11 -32.62
N GLY A 109 17.18 -38.84 -32.70
CA GLY A 109 16.66 -38.23 -33.92
C GLY A 109 17.69 -38.25 -35.06
N TYR A 110 18.96 -38.00 -34.74
CA TYR A 110 20.06 -38.13 -35.71
C TYR A 110 20.25 -39.59 -36.18
N ARG A 111 20.19 -40.56 -35.26
CA ARG A 111 20.27 -42.00 -35.61
C ARG A 111 19.09 -42.46 -36.47
N PHE A 112 17.88 -42.00 -36.16
CA PHE A 112 16.68 -42.24 -36.95
C PHE A 112 16.81 -41.66 -38.36
N TYR A 113 17.25 -40.40 -38.46
CA TYR A 113 17.48 -39.76 -39.76
C TYR A 113 18.50 -40.52 -40.60
N LYS A 114 19.63 -40.92 -40.00
CA LYS A 114 20.66 -41.71 -40.66
C LYS A 114 20.18 -43.10 -41.10
N PHE A 115 19.26 -43.72 -40.36
CA PHE A 115 18.74 -45.05 -40.70
C PHE A 115 17.73 -45.01 -41.85
N HIS A 116 16.77 -44.08 -41.84
CA HIS A 116 15.71 -44.00 -42.86
C HIS A 116 16.11 -43.25 -44.13
N TYR A 117 16.92 -42.21 -44.00
CA TYR A 117 17.31 -41.33 -45.12
C TYR A 117 18.80 -41.43 -45.46
N GLY A 118 19.56 -42.24 -44.72
CA GLY A 118 21.01 -42.31 -44.83
C GLY A 118 21.55 -43.51 -45.58
N VAL A 119 20.85 -44.09 -46.56
CA VAL A 119 21.42 -44.75 -47.75
C VAL A 119 20.37 -44.78 -48.87
N SER A 120 20.24 -43.69 -49.65
CA SER A 120 19.61 -43.67 -51.00
C SER A 120 19.90 -42.33 -51.68
N CYS A 121 21.18 -42.06 -51.93
CA CYS A 121 21.62 -41.10 -52.93
C CYS A 121 22.74 -41.72 -53.78
N PHE A 122 22.66 -43.01 -54.13
CA PHE A 122 23.44 -43.62 -55.22
C PHE A 122 22.77 -44.96 -55.55
N ASN A 123 22.31 -45.10 -56.79
CA ASN A 123 21.72 -46.29 -57.43
C ASN A 123 20.22 -46.58 -57.18
N LYS A 124 19.39 -46.12 -58.11
CA LYS A 124 18.23 -46.88 -58.61
C LYS A 124 18.38 -47.03 -60.13
N PRO A 125 18.28 -48.25 -60.69
CA PRO A 125 17.89 -48.41 -62.08
C PRO A 125 16.36 -48.55 -62.20
N VAL A 126 15.90 -48.24 -63.41
CA VAL A 126 14.53 -47.98 -63.88
C VAL A 126 13.98 -49.18 -64.63
N SER A 127 12.69 -49.49 -64.41
CA SER A 127 11.75 -50.23 -65.31
C SER A 127 10.58 -50.78 -64.46
N GLU A 128 9.35 -51.01 -64.89
CA GLU A 128 8.45 -50.51 -65.94
C GLU A 128 7.09 -51.23 -65.70
N SER A 129 5.96 -50.52 -65.89
CA SER A 129 4.64 -50.97 -66.38
C SER A 129 4.03 -52.36 -66.05
N GLY A 130 2.75 -52.36 -65.62
CA GLY A 130 1.82 -53.49 -65.80
C GLY A 130 0.48 -53.35 -65.05
N GLU A 131 -0.57 -52.96 -65.78
CA GLU A 131 -2.05 -52.99 -65.55
C GLU A 131 -2.58 -54.31 -64.91
N ASP A 132 -3.78 -54.50 -64.33
CA ASP A 132 -5.04 -53.73 -64.23
C ASP A 132 -6.01 -54.39 -63.20
N ASN A 133 -6.87 -53.55 -62.60
CA ASN A 133 -8.28 -53.74 -62.18
C ASN A 133 -8.74 -54.83 -61.18
N THR A 134 -9.32 -54.39 -60.04
CA THR A 134 -10.77 -54.44 -59.75
C THR A 134 -11.12 -53.72 -58.44
N ASN A 135 -12.34 -53.20 -58.39
CA ASN A 135 -12.89 -52.25 -57.41
C ASN A 135 -13.01 -52.81 -55.99
N ASP A 136 -12.63 -51.99 -55.01
CA ASP A 136 -13.41 -51.76 -53.78
C ASP A 136 -13.08 -50.36 -53.23
N MET A 137 -14.12 -49.56 -53.01
CA MET A 137 -14.00 -48.24 -52.40
C MET A 137 -13.72 -48.39 -50.91
N ASP A 138 -12.53 -47.95 -50.48
CA ASP A 138 -12.40 -47.12 -49.28
C ASP A 138 -11.32 -46.05 -49.55
N VAL A 139 -11.73 -44.81 -49.28
CA VAL A 139 -11.18 -43.54 -49.77
C VAL A 139 -9.88 -43.16 -49.03
N ASP A 140 -8.81 -43.17 -49.82
CA ASP A 140 -7.74 -42.18 -49.94
C ASP A 140 -6.75 -41.99 -48.77
N HIS A 141 -5.76 -42.87 -48.74
CA HIS A 141 -4.36 -42.47 -48.54
C HIS A 141 -3.78 -41.96 -49.88
N ALA A 142 -3.79 -40.64 -50.07
CA ALA A 142 -2.85 -39.86 -50.88
C ALA A 142 -3.07 -38.41 -50.42
N GLU A 143 -2.07 -37.58 -50.09
CA GLU A 143 -0.86 -37.34 -50.83
C GLU A 143 0.26 -36.86 -49.89
N ASN A 144 1.45 -37.36 -50.19
CA ASN A 144 2.78 -36.84 -49.88
C ASN A 144 2.84 -35.34 -49.54
N PHE A 145 3.23 -35.04 -48.29
CA PHE A 145 3.77 -33.72 -47.93
C PHE A 145 5.15 -33.90 -47.29
N ASP A 146 6.14 -34.11 -48.16
CA ASP A 146 7.59 -33.97 -47.97
C ASP A 146 8.14 -34.19 -46.55
N ASP A 147 8.58 -35.42 -46.27
CA ASP A 147 9.46 -35.71 -45.13
C ASP A 147 10.78 -34.90 -45.17
N GLN A 148 11.16 -34.42 -46.35
CA GLN A 148 12.31 -33.53 -46.55
C GLN A 148 12.06 -32.10 -46.05
N HIS A 149 10.80 -31.64 -46.11
CA HIS A 149 10.38 -30.36 -45.52
C HIS A 149 10.37 -30.43 -43.99
N VAL A 150 10.00 -31.57 -43.39
CA VAL A 150 10.00 -31.72 -41.93
C VAL A 150 11.41 -31.60 -41.36
N ALA A 151 12.43 -32.19 -42.02
CA ALA A 151 13.84 -32.09 -41.61
C ALA A 151 14.44 -30.67 -41.78
N CYS A 152 14.13 -29.98 -42.88
CA CYS A 152 14.57 -28.60 -43.11
C CYS A 152 13.85 -27.58 -42.20
N VAL A 153 12.55 -27.77 -41.96
CA VAL A 153 11.77 -26.98 -41.00
C VAL A 153 12.25 -27.27 -39.57
N LEU A 154 12.59 -28.52 -39.23
CA LEU A 154 13.20 -28.92 -37.95
C LEU A 154 14.49 -28.15 -37.65
N PHE A 155 15.43 -28.06 -38.61
CA PHE A 155 16.69 -27.36 -38.42
C PHE A 155 16.50 -25.83 -38.35
N SER A 156 15.57 -25.27 -39.15
CA SER A 156 15.27 -23.83 -39.17
C SER A 156 14.48 -23.37 -37.93
N TYR A 157 13.53 -24.19 -37.43
CA TYR A 157 12.82 -23.95 -36.17
C TYR A 157 13.75 -24.11 -34.97
N TYR A 158 14.66 -25.09 -34.95
CA TYR A 158 15.66 -25.23 -33.87
C TYR A 158 16.61 -24.04 -33.80
N ARG A 159 17.11 -23.56 -34.96
CA ARG A 159 17.95 -22.37 -35.02
C ARG A 159 17.24 -21.13 -34.45
N ASN A 160 15.97 -20.94 -34.79
CA ASN A 160 15.19 -19.79 -34.33
C ASN A 160 14.69 -19.93 -32.87
N ALA A 161 14.35 -21.14 -32.42
CA ALA A 161 13.88 -21.42 -31.07
C ALA A 161 15.02 -21.35 -30.03
N PHE A 162 16.19 -21.90 -30.34
CA PHE A 162 17.38 -21.85 -29.48
C PHE A 162 17.92 -20.42 -29.32
N ILE A 163 17.97 -19.65 -30.42
CA ILE A 163 18.31 -18.21 -30.39
C ILE A 163 17.27 -17.42 -29.59
N SER A 164 15.97 -17.71 -29.69
CA SER A 164 14.94 -17.01 -28.90
C SER A 164 14.99 -17.33 -27.40
N CYS A 165 15.52 -18.50 -27.02
CA CYS A 165 15.59 -18.96 -25.64
C CYS A 165 16.75 -18.31 -24.87
N PHE A 166 17.86 -18.00 -25.56
CA PHE A 166 19.07 -17.41 -24.96
C PHE A 166 19.34 -15.95 -25.35
N VAL A 167 18.90 -15.48 -26.51
CA VAL A 167 19.01 -14.07 -26.92
C VAL A 167 17.75 -13.32 -26.48
N GLY A 168 17.73 -12.99 -25.18
CA GLY A 168 16.72 -12.09 -24.65
C GLY A 168 16.74 -10.75 -25.38
N ARG A 169 15.60 -10.37 -25.98
CA ARG A 169 15.31 -8.97 -26.35
C ARG A 169 15.64 -8.11 -25.13
N LYS A 170 16.67 -7.25 -25.23
CA LYS A 170 16.98 -6.22 -24.24
C LYS A 170 15.77 -5.29 -24.12
N THR A 171 14.85 -5.62 -23.22
CA THR A 171 13.90 -4.63 -22.73
C THR A 171 14.73 -3.69 -21.86
N LYS A 172 14.85 -2.43 -22.29
CA LYS A 172 15.44 -1.36 -21.49
C LYS A 172 14.59 -1.19 -20.23
N MET A 173 14.91 -1.95 -19.19
CA MET A 173 14.52 -1.61 -17.83
C MET A 173 15.41 -0.44 -17.40
N GLY A 174 14.79 0.71 -17.13
CA GLY A 174 15.49 1.87 -16.59
C GLY A 174 16.28 1.52 -15.32
N PRO A 175 17.44 2.15 -15.08
CA PRO A 175 18.27 1.79 -13.95
C PRO A 175 17.56 2.15 -12.63
N LYS A 176 17.44 1.16 -11.74
CA LYS A 176 17.11 1.40 -10.34
C LYS A 176 18.28 2.14 -9.70
N LYS A 177 18.00 3.30 -9.09
CA LYS A 177 18.99 4.12 -8.35
C LYS A 177 19.61 3.29 -7.23
N MET A 178 20.90 2.99 -7.37
CA MET A 178 21.77 2.55 -6.29
C MET A 178 22.34 3.80 -5.62
N GLN A 179 22.39 3.82 -4.28
CA GLN A 179 22.91 4.94 -3.49
C GLN A 179 24.35 5.26 -3.92
N LYS A 180 24.58 6.49 -4.37
CA LYS A 180 25.86 6.98 -4.87
C LYS A 180 26.75 7.33 -3.66
N GLY A 181 27.91 6.69 -3.56
CA GLY A 181 29.05 7.27 -2.85
C GLY A 181 29.43 8.62 -3.48
N LYS A 182 29.92 9.55 -2.66
CA LYS A 182 30.38 10.89 -3.04
C LYS A 182 31.32 10.79 -4.25
N LYS A 183 30.89 11.30 -5.41
CA LYS A 183 31.76 11.56 -6.55
C LYS A 183 32.08 13.06 -6.58
N VAL A 184 33.34 13.36 -6.81
CA VAL A 184 33.90 14.70 -7.05
C VAL A 184 33.08 15.40 -8.15
N ALA A 185 32.82 16.69 -7.97
CA ALA A 185 32.00 17.49 -8.86
C ALA A 185 32.62 17.60 -10.27
N GLU A 186 31.79 17.51 -11.31
CA GLU A 186 32.19 17.71 -12.70
C GLU A 186 32.41 19.22 -13.00
N MET A 187 33.36 19.53 -13.89
CA MET A 187 33.68 20.89 -14.34
C MET A 187 32.49 21.59 -15.00
N PRO A 188 32.38 22.94 -14.86
CA PRO A 188 31.26 23.72 -15.37
C PRO A 188 31.15 23.69 -16.90
N ALA A 189 29.90 23.69 -17.37
CA ALA A 189 29.50 23.46 -18.77
C ALA A 189 30.04 24.46 -19.81
N ALA A 190 30.68 25.56 -19.39
CA ALA A 190 31.18 26.61 -20.26
C ALA A 190 32.40 26.19 -21.12
N LEU A 191 33.15 25.15 -20.71
CA LEU A 191 34.39 24.73 -21.39
C LEU A 191 34.24 23.51 -22.31
N LYS A 192 33.04 22.93 -22.43
CA LYS A 192 32.80 21.85 -23.41
C LYS A 192 32.61 22.46 -24.80
N LYS A 193 33.72 22.60 -25.55
CA LYS A 193 33.66 22.82 -27.00
C LYS A 193 32.77 21.73 -27.62
N LYS A 194 31.64 22.14 -28.20
CA LYS A 194 30.82 21.27 -29.04
C LYS A 194 31.66 20.90 -30.27
N VAL A 195 32.19 19.69 -30.29
CA VAL A 195 32.57 19.06 -31.56
C VAL A 195 31.26 18.82 -32.29
N VAL A 196 31.01 19.63 -33.32
CA VAL A 196 29.86 19.44 -34.21
C VAL A 196 30.21 18.24 -35.09
N GLU A 197 29.67 17.07 -34.75
CA GLU A 197 29.71 15.93 -35.66
C GLU A 197 28.93 16.29 -36.93
N PRO A 198 29.48 16.06 -38.14
CA PRO A 198 28.80 16.38 -39.39
C PRO A 198 27.53 15.53 -39.51
N LYS A 199 26.39 16.20 -39.78
CA LYS A 199 25.11 15.53 -40.04
C LYS A 199 25.28 14.58 -41.24
N LYS A 200 25.18 13.28 -41.00
CA LYS A 200 25.22 12.26 -42.07
C LYS A 200 24.07 12.52 -43.05
N LYS A 201 24.38 12.70 -44.33
CA LYS A 201 23.38 12.81 -45.40
C LYS A 201 22.52 11.53 -45.39
N PRO A 202 21.18 11.60 -45.30
CA PRO A 202 20.34 10.42 -45.32
C PRO A 202 20.47 9.72 -46.67
N ASN A 203 20.59 8.39 -46.64
CA ASN A 203 20.68 7.58 -47.86
C ASN A 203 19.35 7.72 -48.64
N PRO A 204 19.38 8.10 -49.93
CA PRO A 204 18.19 8.30 -50.77
C PRO A 204 17.24 7.10 -50.83
N LEU A 205 17.75 5.89 -50.56
CA LEU A 205 16.94 4.66 -50.55
C LEU A 205 16.01 4.55 -49.34
N PHE A 206 16.23 5.30 -48.26
CA PHE A 206 15.42 5.25 -47.05
C PHE A 206 14.60 6.51 -46.87
N GLU A 207 13.39 6.49 -47.43
CA GLU A 207 12.41 7.54 -47.22
C GLU A 207 11.65 7.34 -45.90
N PRO A 208 11.53 8.38 -45.04
CA PRO A 208 10.67 8.30 -43.88
C PRO A 208 9.20 8.25 -44.32
N ARG A 209 8.52 7.15 -43.99
CA ARG A 209 7.07 6.96 -44.21
C ARG A 209 6.33 7.04 -42.88
N PRO A 210 6.07 8.24 -42.33
CA PRO A 210 5.33 8.39 -41.09
C PRO A 210 3.88 7.96 -41.29
N LYS A 211 3.37 7.17 -40.36
CA LYS A 211 1.94 6.80 -40.32
C LYS A 211 1.14 7.82 -39.54
N ASN A 212 -0.05 8.16 -40.03
CA ASN A 212 -0.99 9.02 -39.34
C ASN A 212 -2.01 8.15 -38.60
N PHE A 213 -1.98 8.17 -37.27
CA PHE A 213 -2.90 7.39 -36.42
C PHE A 213 -4.16 8.18 -36.02
N GLY A 214 -4.48 9.23 -36.78
CA GLY A 214 -5.77 9.93 -36.70
C GLY A 214 -6.95 8.99 -36.98
N ILE A 215 -8.15 9.44 -36.61
CA ILE A 215 -9.37 8.67 -36.83
C ILE A 215 -9.56 8.48 -38.36
N GLY A 216 -9.71 7.23 -38.80
CA GLY A 216 -9.95 6.89 -40.22
C GLY A 216 -8.72 6.88 -41.13
N GLN A 217 -7.51 7.00 -40.58
CA GLN A 217 -6.25 6.98 -41.34
C GLN A 217 -5.59 5.60 -41.21
N ASP A 218 -4.33 5.52 -40.77
CA ASP A 218 -3.62 4.25 -40.61
C ASP A 218 -4.11 3.41 -39.42
N ILE A 219 -3.89 2.08 -39.50
CA ILE A 219 -4.18 1.15 -38.40
C ILE A 219 -3.45 1.58 -37.12
N GLN A 220 -4.20 1.73 -36.04
CA GLN A 220 -3.66 2.14 -34.74
C GLN A 220 -2.62 1.14 -34.22
N PRO A 221 -1.53 1.62 -33.59
CA PRO A 221 -0.55 0.75 -32.98
C PRO A 221 -1.15 0.05 -31.76
N LYS A 222 -0.57 -1.10 -31.38
CA LYS A 222 -0.95 -1.80 -30.14
C LYS A 222 -0.73 -0.86 -28.95
N ARG A 223 -1.80 -0.55 -28.22
CA ARG A 223 -1.80 0.30 -27.02
C ARG A 223 -2.06 -0.52 -25.76
N ASP A 224 -1.73 0.04 -24.59
CA ASP A 224 -2.10 -0.57 -23.31
C ASP A 224 -3.64 -0.53 -23.14
N VAL A 225 -4.26 -1.68 -23.32
CA VAL A 225 -5.72 -1.87 -23.18
C VAL A 225 -6.12 -2.38 -21.81
N SER A 226 -5.20 -2.48 -20.83
CA SER A 226 -5.46 -3.07 -19.50
C SER A 226 -6.67 -2.44 -18.77
N ARG A 227 -6.95 -1.16 -19.02
CA ARG A 227 -8.11 -0.44 -18.47
C ARG A 227 -9.45 -0.82 -19.12
N PHE A 228 -9.43 -1.27 -20.38
CA PHE A 228 -10.60 -1.63 -21.18
C PHE A 228 -10.85 -3.13 -21.23
N VAL A 229 -9.98 -3.94 -20.61
CA VAL A 229 -10.19 -5.37 -20.43
C VAL A 229 -11.47 -5.60 -19.65
N ARG A 230 -12.27 -6.56 -20.11
CA ARG A 230 -13.46 -7.02 -19.39
C ARG A 230 -13.02 -7.76 -18.12
N TRP A 231 -13.05 -7.06 -16.99
CA TRP A 231 -12.71 -7.63 -15.68
C TRP A 231 -13.90 -8.42 -15.08
N PRO A 232 -13.64 -9.47 -14.29
CA PRO A 232 -14.67 -10.16 -13.52
C PRO A 232 -15.44 -9.20 -12.61
N LYS A 233 -16.76 -9.38 -12.49
CA LYS A 233 -17.64 -8.48 -11.72
C LYS A 233 -17.39 -8.63 -10.21
N TYR A 234 -17.29 -7.51 -9.49
CA TYR A 234 -17.29 -7.43 -8.02
C TYR A 234 -18.14 -6.25 -7.55
N ILE A 235 -18.81 -6.41 -6.40
CA ILE A 235 -19.85 -5.51 -5.90
C ILE A 235 -19.23 -4.52 -4.88
N ARG A 236 -19.76 -3.28 -4.81
CA ARG A 236 -19.33 -2.23 -3.87
C ARG A 236 -20.50 -1.84 -2.96
N LEU A 237 -20.29 -1.86 -1.64
CA LEU A 237 -21.34 -1.62 -0.63
C LEU A 237 -20.85 -0.69 0.49
N LYS A 238 -21.80 -0.13 1.26
CA LYS A 238 -21.51 0.52 2.55
C LYS A 238 -21.00 -0.54 3.54
N VAL A 239 -19.98 -0.19 4.33
CA VAL A 239 -19.32 -1.13 5.24
C VAL A 239 -19.64 -0.78 6.70
N PRO A 240 -20.19 -1.72 7.49
CA PRO A 240 -20.48 -1.51 8.91
C PRO A 240 -19.23 -1.14 9.72
N PRO A 241 -19.34 -0.33 10.79
CA PRO A 241 -18.19 0.10 11.61
C PRO A 241 -17.36 -1.06 12.19
N ALA A 242 -18.01 -2.16 12.58
CA ALA A 242 -17.34 -3.35 13.11
C ALA A 242 -16.38 -4.03 12.13
N ILE A 243 -16.60 -3.86 10.82
CA ILE A 243 -15.70 -4.34 9.76
C ILE A 243 -14.75 -3.20 9.34
N ASN A 244 -15.26 -1.97 9.26
CA ASN A 244 -14.48 -0.80 8.87
C ASN A 244 -13.28 -0.53 9.80
N GLN A 245 -13.35 -0.92 11.09
CA GLN A 245 -12.22 -0.79 12.01
C GLN A 245 -10.93 -1.46 11.50
N PHE A 246 -11.02 -2.54 10.70
CA PHE A 246 -9.85 -3.22 10.11
C PHE A 246 -9.18 -2.44 8.96
N ARG A 247 -9.85 -1.41 8.43
CA ARG A 247 -9.24 -0.49 7.47
C ARG A 247 -8.20 0.42 8.12
N PHE A 248 -8.40 0.75 9.40
CA PHE A 248 -7.47 1.54 10.20
C PHE A 248 -6.38 0.63 10.75
N ALA A 249 -5.33 0.41 9.96
CA ALA A 249 -4.15 -0.32 10.39
C ALA A 249 -3.04 0.62 10.85
N LEU A 250 -2.21 0.13 11.75
CA LEU A 250 -1.05 0.82 12.29
C LEU A 250 -0.09 1.24 11.16
N ASP A 251 0.58 2.37 11.34
CA ASP A 251 1.46 2.97 10.36
C ASP A 251 2.71 2.11 10.12
N ARG A 252 3.40 2.34 8.99
CA ARG A 252 4.53 1.51 8.57
C ARG A 252 5.73 1.54 9.53
N PRO A 253 6.18 2.70 10.05
CA PRO A 253 7.29 2.72 11.01
C PRO A 253 6.95 2.01 12.32
N THR A 254 5.80 2.31 12.95
CA THR A 254 5.40 1.63 14.20
C THR A 254 5.22 0.12 13.96
N THR A 255 4.69 -0.29 12.81
CA THR A 255 4.55 -1.71 12.44
C THR A 255 5.90 -2.40 12.41
N SER A 256 6.93 -1.71 11.91
CA SER A 256 8.28 -2.25 11.83
C SER A 256 8.90 -2.42 13.22
N GLN A 257 8.62 -1.51 14.16
CA GLN A 257 9.05 -1.64 15.56
C GLN A 257 8.39 -2.85 16.24
N VAL A 258 7.06 -2.98 16.12
CA VAL A 258 6.29 -4.14 16.64
C VAL A 258 6.85 -5.46 16.09
N LEU A 259 7.06 -5.55 14.78
CA LEU A 259 7.55 -6.79 14.17
C LEU A 259 9.01 -7.09 14.50
N ARG A 260 9.86 -6.08 14.73
CA ARG A 260 11.24 -6.29 15.22
C ARG A 260 11.22 -6.90 16.62
N LEU A 261 10.36 -6.40 17.51
CA LEU A 261 10.19 -6.95 18.85
C LEU A 261 9.69 -8.39 18.80
N LEU A 262 8.60 -8.64 18.06
CA LEU A 262 8.01 -9.98 17.91
C LEU A 262 8.98 -11.00 17.28
N LYS A 263 9.91 -10.55 16.44
CA LYS A 263 10.94 -11.42 15.84
C LYS A 263 11.92 -11.96 16.88
N LYS A 264 12.15 -11.26 18.00
CA LYS A 264 13.00 -11.77 19.10
C LYS A 264 12.32 -12.94 19.83
N TYR A 265 11.03 -12.84 20.09
CA TYR A 265 10.21 -13.82 20.83
C TYR A 265 9.64 -14.94 19.95
N ARG A 266 10.38 -15.32 18.91
CA ARG A 266 9.91 -16.23 17.88
C ARG A 266 9.80 -17.67 18.42
N PRO A 267 8.71 -18.40 18.13
CA PRO A 267 8.63 -19.81 18.53
C PRO A 267 9.67 -20.64 17.77
N GLU A 268 10.15 -21.70 18.43
CA GLU A 268 11.13 -22.62 17.87
C GLU A 268 10.66 -23.23 16.55
N THR A 269 11.62 -23.43 15.63
CA THR A 269 11.39 -24.23 14.43
C THR A 269 11.36 -25.72 14.79
N LYS A 270 10.73 -26.56 13.94
CA LYS A 270 10.75 -28.02 14.12
C LYS A 270 12.17 -28.58 14.25
N ARG A 271 13.11 -28.06 13.45
CA ARG A 271 14.54 -28.44 13.50
C ARG A 271 15.20 -28.03 14.81
N ALA A 272 14.95 -26.82 15.30
CA ALA A 272 15.46 -26.35 16.60
C ALA A 272 14.90 -27.18 17.76
N LYS A 273 13.60 -27.50 17.71
CA LYS A 273 12.96 -28.39 18.69
C LYS A 273 13.59 -29.78 18.68
N LEU A 274 13.80 -30.37 17.51
CA LEU A 274 14.48 -31.66 17.37
C LEU A 274 15.90 -31.61 17.95
N LYS A 275 16.68 -30.57 17.63
CA LYS A 275 18.05 -30.38 18.18
C LYS A 275 18.02 -30.28 19.71
N ARG A 276 17.08 -29.53 20.27
CA ARG A 276 16.88 -29.41 21.72
C ARG A 276 16.56 -30.77 22.34
N LEU A 277 15.59 -31.50 21.80
CA LEU A 277 15.20 -32.82 22.29
C LEU A 277 16.35 -33.83 22.20
N LYS A 278 17.08 -33.87 21.07
CA LYS A 278 18.27 -34.69 20.92
C LYS A 278 19.35 -34.35 21.95
N SER A 279 19.58 -33.06 22.22
CA SER A 279 20.55 -32.63 23.22
C SER A 279 20.13 -32.99 24.65
N ARG A 280 18.83 -32.97 24.95
CA ARG A 280 18.27 -33.37 26.24
C ARG A 280 18.38 -34.88 26.42
N ALA A 281 17.96 -35.65 25.42
CA ALA A 281 18.10 -37.11 25.38
C ALA A 281 19.57 -37.55 25.52
N ALA A 282 20.50 -36.87 24.83
CA ALA A 282 21.94 -37.16 24.95
C ALA A 282 22.52 -36.82 26.33
N LYS A 283 21.99 -35.80 27.04
CA LYS A 283 22.37 -35.51 28.42
C LYS A 283 21.83 -36.54 29.40
N GLN A 284 20.59 -36.96 29.19
CA GLN A 284 19.95 -38.00 29.98
C GLN A 284 20.63 -39.36 29.80
N ALA A 285 21.01 -39.72 28.57
CA ALA A 285 21.80 -40.93 28.28
C ALA A 285 23.21 -40.90 28.93
N LYS A 286 23.75 -39.70 29.24
CA LYS A 286 24.99 -39.52 30.00
C LYS A 286 24.77 -39.52 31.52
N GLY A 287 23.62 -40.00 32.00
CA GLY A 287 23.29 -40.11 33.43
C GLY A 287 22.98 -38.79 34.13
N LYS A 288 22.84 -37.67 33.41
CA LYS A 288 22.42 -36.41 34.02
C LYS A 288 20.90 -36.40 34.18
N GLU A 289 20.43 -36.19 35.41
CA GLU A 289 19.00 -36.07 35.72
C GLU A 289 18.33 -34.93 34.95
N ASP A 290 17.05 -35.10 34.65
CA ASP A 290 16.31 -34.17 33.80
C ASP A 290 15.77 -32.96 34.59
N ALA A 291 16.63 -31.98 34.83
CA ALA A 291 16.25 -30.76 35.56
C ALA A 291 15.11 -29.98 34.87
N PRO A 292 14.06 -29.55 35.59
CA PRO A 292 12.96 -28.74 35.04
C PRO A 292 13.45 -27.40 34.48
N SER A 293 13.56 -27.29 33.15
CA SER A 293 14.00 -26.03 32.51
C SER A 293 12.90 -24.95 32.52
N LYS A 294 13.24 -23.71 32.89
CA LYS A 294 12.34 -22.55 32.77
C LYS A 294 11.89 -22.36 31.31
N ARG A 295 10.58 -22.24 31.11
CA ARG A 295 10.00 -22.08 29.77
C ARG A 295 10.34 -20.68 29.22
N PRO A 296 10.97 -20.57 28.04
CA PRO A 296 11.31 -19.27 27.49
C PRO A 296 10.04 -18.50 27.08
N PRO A 297 10.02 -17.16 27.22
CA PRO A 297 8.93 -16.34 26.72
C PRO A 297 8.89 -16.42 25.20
N VAL A 298 7.71 -16.72 24.66
CA VAL A 298 7.47 -16.83 23.22
C VAL A 298 6.16 -16.16 22.86
N VAL A 299 6.08 -15.64 21.62
CA VAL A 299 4.82 -15.14 21.07
C VAL A 299 3.80 -16.27 20.99
N ARG A 300 2.62 -16.04 21.54
CA ARG A 300 1.47 -16.93 21.43
C ARG A 300 0.69 -16.57 20.17
N PHE A 301 0.15 -17.57 19.50
CA PHE A 301 -0.48 -17.39 18.19
C PHE A 301 -1.71 -18.27 18.04
N GLY A 302 -2.57 -17.86 17.10
CA GLY A 302 -3.87 -18.50 16.86
C GLY A 302 -4.96 -17.87 17.72
N VAL A 303 -6.15 -17.74 17.13
CA VAL A 303 -7.25 -16.97 17.73
C VAL A 303 -7.66 -17.54 19.07
N ASN A 304 -7.92 -18.85 19.17
CA ASN A 304 -8.34 -19.50 20.43
C ASN A 304 -7.31 -19.35 21.57
N THR A 305 -6.02 -19.42 21.25
CA THR A 305 -4.96 -19.17 22.25
C THR A 305 -4.92 -17.71 22.66
N VAL A 306 -5.13 -16.79 21.72
CA VAL A 306 -5.11 -15.35 22.00
C VAL A 306 -6.34 -14.93 22.81
N THR A 307 -7.53 -15.44 22.48
CA THR A 307 -8.78 -15.13 23.21
C THR A 307 -8.68 -15.53 24.68
N THR A 308 -8.25 -16.77 24.93
CA THR A 308 -8.05 -17.27 26.31
C THR A 308 -7.03 -16.44 27.10
N LEU A 309 -5.96 -15.95 26.44
CA LEU A 309 -4.98 -15.07 27.09
C LEU A 309 -5.53 -13.67 27.39
N VAL A 310 -6.43 -13.16 26.55
CA VAL A 310 -7.11 -11.86 26.75
C VAL A 310 -8.14 -11.97 27.87
N GLU A 311 -8.94 -13.04 27.88
CA GLU A 311 -9.91 -13.33 28.95
C GLU A 311 -9.21 -13.50 30.31
N GLN A 312 -8.05 -14.17 30.33
CA GLN A 312 -7.25 -14.30 31.55
C GLN A 312 -6.47 -13.03 31.92
N LYS A 313 -6.55 -11.95 31.13
CA LYS A 313 -5.75 -10.72 31.27
C LYS A 313 -4.23 -10.96 31.35
N LYS A 314 -3.75 -12.05 30.72
CA LYS A 314 -2.31 -12.41 30.68
C LYS A 314 -1.60 -11.82 29.47
N ALA A 315 -2.34 -11.37 28.46
CA ALA A 315 -1.77 -10.72 27.29
C ALA A 315 -1.39 -9.25 27.59
N GLN A 316 -0.15 -8.88 27.30
CA GLN A 316 0.34 -7.50 27.42
C GLN A 316 0.08 -6.68 26.16
N LEU A 317 0.11 -7.33 24.99
CA LEU A 317 -0.15 -6.73 23.68
C LEU A 317 -0.73 -7.79 22.74
N VAL A 318 -1.81 -7.43 22.04
CA VAL A 318 -2.44 -8.26 21.02
C VAL A 318 -2.26 -7.62 19.65
N VAL A 319 -1.88 -8.42 18.66
CA VAL A 319 -1.65 -7.99 17.28
C VAL A 319 -2.57 -8.76 16.36
N ILE A 320 -3.42 -8.05 15.63
CA ILE A 320 -4.47 -8.61 14.78
C ILE A 320 -4.14 -8.28 13.31
N ALA A 321 -4.29 -9.25 12.41
CA ALA A 321 -4.18 -9.00 10.97
C ALA A 321 -5.49 -8.42 10.42
N HIS A 322 -5.38 -7.50 9.46
CA HIS A 322 -6.55 -6.89 8.82
C HIS A 322 -7.15 -7.72 7.66
N ASP A 323 -6.35 -8.59 7.04
CA ASP A 323 -6.62 -9.31 5.80
C ASP A 323 -7.00 -10.76 6.11
N VAL A 324 -7.86 -10.96 7.10
CA VAL A 324 -8.30 -12.28 7.54
C VAL A 324 -9.57 -12.67 6.79
N ASP A 325 -9.53 -13.84 6.15
CA ASP A 325 -10.66 -14.44 5.45
C ASP A 325 -10.85 -15.83 6.08
N PRO A 326 -12.03 -16.16 6.64
CA PRO A 326 -13.21 -15.32 6.88
C PRO A 326 -13.01 -14.29 8.03
N ILE A 327 -13.60 -13.09 7.92
CA ILE A 327 -13.33 -11.95 8.83
C ILE A 327 -13.91 -12.16 10.23
N GLU A 328 -14.98 -12.94 10.35
CA GLU A 328 -15.72 -13.33 11.55
C GLU A 328 -14.80 -13.86 12.66
N ILE A 329 -13.71 -14.51 12.25
CA ILE A 329 -12.67 -15.05 13.15
C ILE A 329 -12.05 -13.96 14.04
N VAL A 330 -11.95 -12.71 13.55
CA VAL A 330 -11.26 -11.62 14.26
C VAL A 330 -12.14 -10.42 14.60
N VAL A 331 -13.36 -10.32 14.05
CA VAL A 331 -14.25 -9.16 14.25
C VAL A 331 -14.52 -8.86 15.73
N PHE A 332 -14.65 -9.89 16.56
CA PHE A 332 -14.94 -9.74 17.99
C PHE A 332 -13.71 -9.38 18.84
N LEU A 333 -12.49 -9.62 18.35
CA LEU A 333 -11.26 -9.47 19.14
C LEU A 333 -10.99 -8.04 19.61
N PRO A 334 -11.15 -6.98 18.79
CA PRO A 334 -11.03 -5.61 19.26
C PRO A 334 -11.98 -5.30 20.42
N ALA A 335 -13.23 -5.76 20.34
CA ALA A 335 -14.22 -5.55 21.41
C ALA A 335 -13.83 -6.29 22.70
N LEU A 336 -13.36 -7.54 22.57
CA LEU A 336 -12.87 -8.35 23.69
C LEU A 336 -11.65 -7.71 24.37
N CYS A 337 -10.66 -7.26 23.59
CA CYS A 337 -9.46 -6.60 24.10
C CYS A 337 -9.81 -5.33 24.88
N ARG A 338 -10.75 -4.52 24.39
CA ARG A 338 -11.22 -3.33 25.10
C ARG A 338 -11.92 -3.67 26.41
N LYS A 339 -12.85 -4.62 26.40
CA LYS A 339 -13.58 -5.05 27.62
C LYS A 339 -12.61 -5.54 28.70
N MET A 340 -11.52 -6.19 28.31
CA MET A 340 -10.52 -6.72 29.24
C MET A 340 -9.39 -5.73 29.55
N GLY A 341 -9.37 -4.54 28.95
CA GLY A 341 -8.33 -3.52 29.15
C GLY A 341 -6.98 -3.87 28.52
N VAL A 342 -6.94 -4.77 27.54
CA VAL A 342 -5.72 -5.21 26.86
C VAL A 342 -5.43 -4.33 25.65
N PRO A 343 -4.20 -3.80 25.49
CA PRO A 343 -3.79 -3.06 24.29
C PRO A 343 -3.81 -3.94 23.04
N TYR A 344 -4.44 -3.48 21.97
CA TYR A 344 -4.48 -4.19 20.69
C TYR A 344 -4.12 -3.29 19.52
N CYS A 345 -3.47 -3.87 18.49
CA CYS A 345 -3.21 -3.17 17.24
C CYS A 345 -3.55 -4.02 16.01
N ILE A 346 -3.88 -3.33 14.93
CA ILE A 346 -4.22 -3.95 13.63
C ILE A 346 -3.07 -3.74 12.65
N ILE A 347 -2.57 -4.82 12.04
CA ILE A 347 -1.47 -4.82 11.06
C ILE A 347 -1.97 -5.27 9.70
N ARG A 348 -1.45 -4.62 8.65
CA ARG A 348 -1.82 -4.83 7.24
C ARG A 348 -1.51 -6.21 6.62
N SER A 349 -1.00 -7.21 7.34
CA SER A 349 -0.65 -8.46 6.65
C SER A 349 -0.59 -9.67 7.57
N LYS A 350 -1.50 -10.62 7.35
CA LYS A 350 -1.49 -11.96 7.98
C LYS A 350 -0.27 -12.77 7.60
N ALA A 351 0.28 -12.56 6.40
CA ALA A 351 1.50 -13.24 5.94
C ALA A 351 2.74 -12.76 6.71
N ARG A 352 2.83 -11.46 7.04
CA ARG A 352 3.93 -10.92 7.87
C ARG A 352 3.90 -11.47 9.29
N LEU A 353 2.70 -11.62 9.87
CA LEU A 353 2.52 -12.28 11.18
C LEU A 353 2.89 -13.77 11.10
N GLY A 354 2.46 -14.46 10.04
CA GLY A 354 2.81 -15.86 9.80
C GLY A 354 4.33 -16.10 9.73
N LYS A 355 5.07 -15.21 9.06
CA LYS A 355 6.53 -15.28 8.95
C LYS A 355 7.25 -15.24 10.30
N ILE A 356 6.67 -14.59 11.32
CA ILE A 356 7.20 -14.62 12.68
C ILE A 356 7.06 -16.04 13.21
N VAL A 357 5.87 -16.62 13.20
CA VAL A 357 5.60 -17.93 13.83
C VAL A 357 5.96 -19.15 12.98
N ASN A 358 6.73 -18.97 11.89
CA ASN A 358 7.09 -20.03 10.94
C ASN A 358 5.86 -20.67 10.23
N ARG A 359 4.82 -19.89 9.96
CA ARG A 359 3.63 -20.31 9.20
C ARG A 359 3.45 -19.45 7.95
N LYS A 360 2.64 -19.91 6.99
CA LYS A 360 2.30 -19.13 5.78
C LYS A 360 1.51 -17.87 6.16
N THR A 361 0.54 -18.02 7.06
CA THR A 361 -0.35 -16.95 7.54
C THR A 361 -0.67 -17.14 9.01
N THR A 362 -1.04 -16.06 9.70
CA THR A 362 -1.55 -16.10 11.08
C THR A 362 -2.47 -14.91 11.31
N SER A 363 -3.64 -15.15 11.90
CA SER A 363 -4.65 -14.10 12.12
C SER A 363 -4.28 -13.18 13.28
N CYS A 364 -3.83 -13.75 14.41
CA CYS A 364 -3.54 -12.99 15.63
C CYS A 364 -2.30 -13.52 16.36
N LEU A 365 -1.58 -12.61 17.02
CA LEU A 365 -0.45 -12.88 17.89
C LEU A 365 -0.67 -12.17 19.25
N ALA A 366 -0.16 -12.75 20.32
CA ALA A 366 -0.14 -12.13 21.64
C ALA A 366 1.22 -12.28 22.33
N LEU A 367 1.65 -11.22 23.00
CA LEU A 367 2.78 -11.25 23.94
C LEU A 367 2.24 -11.46 25.36
N GLN A 368 2.72 -12.48 26.05
CA GLN A 368 2.31 -12.81 27.41
C GLN A 368 3.35 -12.32 28.43
N HIS A 369 4.58 -12.81 28.29
CA HIS A 369 5.72 -12.42 29.11
C HIS A 369 6.84 -11.97 28.19
N ILE A 370 7.62 -10.98 28.66
CA ILE A 370 8.74 -10.41 27.93
C ILE A 370 9.97 -10.40 28.83
N ASN A 371 11.17 -10.44 28.24
CA ASN A 371 12.39 -10.29 29.01
C ASN A 371 12.49 -8.85 29.55
N PRO A 372 13.11 -8.65 30.73
CA PRO A 372 13.22 -7.31 31.34
C PRO A 372 13.91 -6.29 30.44
N GLU A 373 14.89 -6.72 29.63
CA GLU A 373 15.62 -5.88 28.66
C GLU A 373 14.71 -5.19 27.63
N ASP A 374 13.63 -5.87 27.22
CA ASP A 374 12.74 -5.38 26.16
C ASP A 374 11.52 -4.63 26.72
N ARG A 375 11.35 -4.56 28.05
CA ARG A 375 10.17 -3.96 28.71
C ARG A 375 9.97 -2.50 28.31
N ASN A 376 11.04 -1.72 28.21
CA ASN A 376 11.00 -0.32 27.79
C ASN A 376 10.55 -0.17 26.33
N SER A 377 10.97 -1.10 25.46
CA SER A 377 10.55 -1.08 24.04
C SER A 377 9.07 -1.42 23.89
N LEU A 378 8.58 -2.37 24.70
CA LEU A 378 7.17 -2.74 24.72
C LEU A 378 6.31 -1.62 25.29
N ALA A 379 6.73 -0.96 26.37
CA ALA A 379 5.99 0.15 26.98
C ALA A 379 5.72 1.27 25.98
N LYS A 380 6.75 1.71 25.23
CA LYS A 380 6.62 2.71 24.17
C LYS A 380 5.63 2.28 23.07
N ILE A 381 5.73 1.02 22.63
CA ILE A 381 4.80 0.48 21.63
C ILE A 381 3.37 0.45 22.18
N VAL A 382 3.19 0.00 23.41
CA VAL A 382 1.87 -0.12 24.06
C VAL A 382 1.22 1.25 24.21
N GLU A 383 1.96 2.28 24.59
CA GLU A 383 1.46 3.65 24.69
C GLU A 383 0.96 4.17 23.34
N VAL A 384 1.78 4.05 22.29
CA VAL A 384 1.38 4.43 20.92
C VAL A 384 0.20 3.61 20.42
N VAL A 385 0.10 2.34 20.78
CA VAL A 385 -1.01 1.47 20.38
C VAL A 385 -2.30 1.84 21.10
N LYS A 386 -2.24 2.12 22.41
CA LYS A 386 -3.41 2.50 23.20
C LYS A 386 -4.07 3.76 22.66
N THR A 387 -3.28 4.81 22.41
CA THR A 387 -3.79 6.09 21.88
C THR A 387 -4.43 5.93 20.50
N ASN A 388 -3.87 5.07 19.64
CA ASN A 388 -4.38 4.85 18.29
C ASN A 388 -5.66 4.00 18.23
N PHE A 389 -5.84 3.03 19.14
CA PHE A 389 -6.89 2.01 19.05
C PHE A 389 -7.81 1.95 20.26
N ASN A 390 -7.25 1.79 21.46
CA ASN A 390 -8.04 1.61 22.68
C ASN A 390 -8.76 2.91 23.07
N ASP A 391 -8.07 4.04 23.04
CA ASP A 391 -8.61 5.33 23.48
C ASP A 391 -9.52 5.94 22.39
N ARG A 392 -9.18 5.71 21.11
CA ARG A 392 -9.97 6.16 19.94
C ARG A 392 -11.19 5.28 19.62
N PHE A 393 -11.58 4.35 20.50
CA PHE A 393 -12.58 3.35 20.15
C PHE A 393 -13.96 3.94 19.84
N ASP A 394 -14.32 5.03 20.50
CA ASP A 394 -15.63 5.68 20.39
C ASP A 394 -15.86 6.29 19.01
N GLU A 395 -14.80 6.81 18.40
CA GLU A 395 -14.81 7.28 17.02
C GLU A 395 -14.90 6.08 16.05
N LEU A 396 -14.07 5.05 16.26
CA LEU A 396 -14.02 3.86 15.41
C LEU A 396 -15.37 3.11 15.37
N ARG A 397 -16.10 3.07 16.49
CA ARG A 397 -17.43 2.44 16.59
C ARG A 397 -18.51 3.19 15.82
N ARG A 398 -18.40 4.53 15.69
CA ARG A 398 -19.38 5.38 15.00
C ARG A 398 -19.05 5.59 13.52
N THR A 399 -17.81 5.36 13.12
CA THR A 399 -17.35 5.64 11.75
C THR A 399 -17.71 4.52 10.77
N TRP A 400 -18.73 4.79 9.94
CA TRP A 400 -19.09 3.94 8.82
C TRP A 400 -18.03 3.99 7.70
N GLY A 401 -17.85 2.87 7.03
CA GLY A 401 -16.91 2.73 5.92
C GLY A 401 -17.59 2.71 4.56
N GLY A 402 -16.78 2.89 3.51
CA GLY A 402 -17.26 2.88 2.13
C GLY A 402 -17.83 4.22 1.69
N GLY A 403 -18.84 4.20 0.81
CA GLY A 403 -19.49 5.42 0.30
C GLY A 403 -18.61 6.30 -0.58
N GLN A 404 -17.42 5.85 -0.96
CA GLN A 404 -16.53 6.61 -1.84
C GLN A 404 -17.06 6.57 -3.27
N LEU A 405 -17.36 7.74 -3.82
CA LEU A 405 -17.71 7.89 -5.22
C LEU A 405 -16.54 7.48 -6.11
N GLY A 406 -16.86 6.91 -7.28
CA GLY A 406 -15.84 6.64 -8.29
C GLY A 406 -15.23 7.94 -8.83
N ASN A 407 -13.97 7.86 -9.28
CA ASN A 407 -13.21 9.03 -9.74
C ASN A 407 -13.95 9.84 -10.83
N LYS A 408 -14.71 9.19 -11.72
CA LYS A 408 -15.51 9.87 -12.75
C LYS A 408 -16.65 10.70 -12.14
N SER A 409 -17.40 10.10 -11.22
CA SER A 409 -18.51 10.76 -10.53
C SER A 409 -18.00 11.89 -9.63
N ALA A 410 -16.90 11.66 -8.90
CA ALA A 410 -16.25 12.69 -8.10
C ALA A 410 -15.75 13.86 -8.97
N ALA A 411 -15.12 13.58 -10.12
CA ALA A 411 -14.70 14.64 -11.04
C ALA A 411 -15.88 15.44 -11.62
N ARG A 412 -17.02 14.78 -11.90
CA ARG A 412 -18.25 15.46 -12.33
C ARG A 412 -18.77 16.41 -11.25
N LEU A 413 -18.86 15.95 -10.00
CA LEU A 413 -19.29 16.78 -8.87
C LEU A 413 -18.32 17.95 -8.64
N ASN A 414 -17.02 17.70 -8.66
CA ASN A 414 -16.00 18.76 -8.50
C ASN A 414 -16.09 19.80 -9.63
N LYS A 415 -16.40 19.39 -10.87
CA LYS A 415 -16.61 20.32 -11.99
C LYS A 415 -17.84 21.20 -11.76
N LEU A 416 -18.94 20.61 -11.28
CA LEU A 416 -20.16 21.33 -10.92
C LEU A 416 -19.93 22.31 -9.76
N GLU A 417 -19.23 21.89 -8.72
CA GLU A 417 -18.90 22.72 -7.56
C GLU A 417 -18.00 23.91 -7.96
N ARG A 418 -16.99 23.67 -8.80
CA ARG A 418 -16.16 24.74 -9.36
C ARG A 418 -16.97 25.74 -10.20
N ALA A 419 -17.93 25.26 -10.99
CA ALA A 419 -18.81 26.13 -11.76
C ALA A 419 -19.69 26.98 -10.82
N LYS A 420 -20.31 26.37 -9.80
CA LYS A 420 -21.08 27.09 -8.79
C LYS A 420 -20.25 28.14 -8.04
N LEU A 421 -19.02 27.81 -7.65
CA LEU A 421 -18.11 28.76 -7.00
C LEU A 421 -17.74 29.92 -7.92
N LYS A 422 -17.55 29.64 -9.22
CA LYS A 422 -17.33 30.68 -10.22
C LYS A 422 -18.56 31.57 -10.37
N ASP A 423 -19.75 30.99 -10.52
CA ASP A 423 -21.00 31.73 -10.62
C ASP A 423 -21.27 32.57 -9.37
N MET A 424 -20.99 32.04 -8.17
CA MET A 424 -21.10 32.81 -6.92
C MET A 424 -20.10 33.96 -6.89
N LYS A 425 -18.86 33.73 -7.34
CA LYS A 425 -17.83 34.77 -7.44
C LYS A 425 -18.21 35.87 -8.43
N ASP A 426 -18.76 35.49 -9.58
CA ASP A 426 -19.16 36.42 -10.64
C ASP A 426 -20.45 37.17 -10.26
N LYS A 427 -21.31 36.58 -9.42
CA LYS A 427 -22.51 37.22 -8.84
C LYS A 427 -22.23 38.12 -7.63
N ILE A 428 -21.03 38.05 -7.04
CA ILE A 428 -20.58 39.09 -6.11
C ILE A 428 -20.27 40.33 -6.98
N ASP A 429 -21.30 41.15 -7.14
CA ASP A 429 -21.31 42.26 -8.08
C ASP A 429 -20.30 43.34 -7.67
N PHE A 430 -19.29 43.56 -8.51
CA PHE A 430 -18.20 44.53 -8.30
C PHE A 430 -18.70 45.98 -8.18
N LYS A 431 -19.94 46.28 -8.61
CA LYS A 431 -20.54 47.62 -8.56
C LYS A 431 -20.96 48.03 -7.14
N CYS A 432 -21.46 47.08 -6.34
CA CYS A 432 -21.81 47.30 -4.93
C CYS A 432 -20.55 47.37 -4.06
N MET A 433 -19.55 46.54 -4.37
CA MET A 433 -18.23 46.58 -3.73
C MET A 433 -17.48 47.89 -3.98
N SER A 434 -17.53 48.49 -5.19
CA SER A 434 -16.84 49.76 -5.45
C SER A 434 -17.53 50.97 -4.80
N GLN A 435 -18.87 51.01 -4.77
CA GLN A 435 -19.61 52.04 -4.02
C GLN A 435 -19.39 51.91 -2.51
N MET A 436 -19.35 50.69 -1.98
CA MET A 436 -19.01 50.42 -0.58
C MET A 436 -17.55 50.77 -0.27
N TYR A 437 -16.59 50.49 -1.15
CA TYR A 437 -15.17 50.85 -0.95
C TYR A 437 -14.92 52.36 -1.02
N GLN A 438 -15.60 53.07 -1.93
CA GLN A 438 -15.52 54.52 -2.05
C GLN A 438 -16.09 55.21 -0.79
N TRP A 439 -17.17 54.66 -0.21
CA TRP A 439 -17.83 55.19 0.98
C TRP A 439 -17.09 54.82 2.29
N ILE A 440 -16.56 53.59 2.40
CA ILE A 440 -15.69 53.17 3.53
C ILE A 440 -14.42 54.02 3.60
N MET A 441 -13.83 54.40 2.46
CA MET A 441 -12.62 55.22 2.42
C MET A 441 -12.88 56.72 2.71
N THR A 442 -14.12 57.18 2.64
CA THR A 442 -14.51 58.59 2.86
C THR A 442 -15.28 58.82 4.17
N SER A 443 -15.58 57.77 4.94
CA SER A 443 -16.31 57.88 6.21
C SER A 443 -15.35 57.91 7.40
N ASP A 444 -15.33 59.05 8.11
CA ASP A 444 -14.46 59.27 9.26
C ASP A 444 -14.84 58.47 10.52
N ASN A 445 -16.02 57.83 10.52
CA ASN A 445 -16.55 57.05 11.65
C ASN A 445 -15.98 55.62 11.73
N ILE A 446 -15.14 55.22 10.78
CA ILE A 446 -14.49 53.90 10.73
C ILE A 446 -13.03 54.05 11.22
N PRO A 447 -12.55 53.22 12.16
CA PRO A 447 -11.15 53.21 12.56
C PRO A 447 -10.24 52.94 11.36
N LYS A 448 -9.34 53.89 11.08
CA LYS A 448 -8.32 53.74 10.03
C LYS A 448 -7.22 52.75 10.44
N ASP A 449 -6.98 52.63 11.75
CA ASP A 449 -6.04 51.70 12.36
C ASP A 449 -6.73 50.82 13.42
N PHE A 450 -6.40 49.52 13.44
CA PHE A 450 -6.93 48.55 14.43
C PHE A 450 -6.11 48.50 15.74
N ARG A 451 -5.26 49.50 15.99
CA ARG A 451 -4.45 49.62 17.21
C ARG A 451 -5.15 50.53 18.21
N ASN A 452 -5.05 50.22 19.51
CA ASN A 452 -5.62 51.02 20.60
C ASN A 452 -7.12 51.32 20.44
N LEU A 453 -7.88 50.34 19.97
CA LEU A 453 -9.33 50.44 19.86
C LEU A 453 -9.98 50.40 21.25
N ARG A 454 -11.00 51.23 21.42
CA ARG A 454 -11.85 51.22 22.61
C ARG A 454 -13.31 51.22 22.17
N ALA A 455 -14.18 50.68 23.00
CA ALA A 455 -15.62 50.66 22.77
C ALA A 455 -16.33 51.57 23.77
N CYS A 456 -17.26 52.39 23.30
CA CYS A 456 -18.07 53.27 24.16
C CYS A 456 -18.96 52.46 25.10
N LEU A 457 -18.95 52.79 26.40
CA LEU A 457 -19.73 52.08 27.43
C LEU A 457 -21.25 52.31 27.32
N VAL A 458 -21.69 53.28 26.51
CA VAL A 458 -23.12 53.59 26.27
C VAL A 458 -23.60 53.00 24.95
N CYS A 459 -23.00 53.39 23.82
CA CYS A 459 -23.45 52.96 22.49
C CYS A 459 -22.69 51.78 21.89
N SER A 460 -21.58 51.35 22.50
CA SER A 460 -20.67 50.28 22.03
C SER A 460 -20.05 50.50 20.67
N MET A 461 -20.02 51.75 20.19
CA MET A 461 -19.25 52.12 19.00
C MET A 461 -17.76 51.96 19.29
N ILE A 462 -17.03 51.44 18.32
CA ILE A 462 -15.58 51.22 18.38
C ILE A 462 -14.89 52.27 17.53
N LYS A 463 -14.00 53.04 18.16
CA LYS A 463 -13.07 53.97 17.51
C LYS A 463 -11.67 53.81 18.12
N SER A 464 -10.64 54.34 17.45
CA SER A 464 -9.34 54.49 18.11
C SER A 464 -9.44 55.54 19.22
N ILE A 465 -8.53 55.51 20.18
CA ILE A 465 -8.51 56.50 21.26
C ILE A 465 -8.38 57.94 20.72
N ASP A 466 -7.52 58.14 19.73
CA ASP A 466 -7.29 59.45 19.11
C ASP A 466 -8.52 59.94 18.32
N GLN A 467 -9.31 59.01 17.75
CA GLN A 467 -10.58 59.34 17.10
C GLN A 467 -11.66 59.75 18.10
N PHE A 468 -11.70 59.16 19.30
CA PHE A 468 -12.61 59.60 20.36
C PHE A 468 -12.23 60.99 20.88
N GLU A 469 -10.94 61.28 21.03
CA GLU A 469 -10.45 62.59 21.48
C GLU A 469 -10.75 63.69 20.45
N SER A 470 -10.52 63.42 19.17
CA SER A 470 -10.72 64.42 18.10
C SER A 470 -12.17 64.61 17.66
N GLN A 471 -12.94 63.53 17.55
CA GLN A 471 -14.29 63.57 16.97
C GLN A 471 -15.39 63.26 17.98
N GLY A 472 -15.05 62.72 19.15
CA GLY A 472 -16.02 62.24 20.10
C GLY A 472 -16.76 60.99 19.62
N CYS A 473 -17.82 60.66 20.34
CA CYS A 473 -18.66 59.51 20.01
C CYS A 473 -19.90 59.94 19.20
N ASP A 474 -20.05 59.49 17.95
CA ASP A 474 -21.11 59.98 17.04
C ASP A 474 -22.55 59.79 17.56
N ASN A 475 -22.75 58.84 18.47
CA ASN A 475 -24.06 58.57 19.07
C ASN A 475 -24.25 59.21 20.46
N CYS A 476 -23.17 59.56 21.15
CA CYS A 476 -23.22 59.90 22.58
C CYS A 476 -22.56 61.23 22.93
N GLU A 477 -21.98 61.93 21.95
CA GLU A 477 -21.23 63.17 22.18
C GLU A 477 -22.08 64.26 22.83
N GLN A 478 -23.37 64.31 22.48
CA GLN A 478 -24.31 65.30 23.02
C GLN A 478 -24.41 65.28 24.55
N PHE A 479 -24.14 64.15 25.21
CA PHE A 479 -24.24 64.02 26.66
C PHE A 479 -22.98 63.49 27.36
N LEU A 480 -22.02 62.94 26.61
CA LEU A 480 -20.73 62.50 27.17
C LEU A 480 -19.61 63.56 26.99
N SER A 481 -19.73 64.43 25.98
CA SER A 481 -18.77 65.51 25.68
C SER A 481 -17.32 65.04 25.81
N MET A 482 -16.94 64.05 25.00
CA MET A 482 -15.63 63.39 25.05
C MET A 482 -14.56 64.12 24.21
N LYS A 483 -14.95 65.06 23.36
CA LYS A 483 -14.03 65.84 22.54
C LYS A 483 -13.04 66.63 23.40
N ASP A 484 -11.79 66.65 22.96
CA ASP A 484 -10.67 67.38 23.56
C ASP A 484 -10.31 66.97 25.01
N ASP A 485 -11.07 66.05 25.63
CA ASP A 485 -10.88 65.57 27.00
C ASP A 485 -10.47 64.09 27.03
N ARG A 486 -9.15 63.84 27.01
CA ARG A 486 -8.59 62.49 26.97
C ARG A 486 -8.94 61.62 28.18
N ASP A 487 -8.98 62.20 29.38
CA ASP A 487 -9.31 61.46 30.61
C ASP A 487 -10.77 60.98 30.59
N LYS A 488 -11.68 61.82 30.08
CA LYS A 488 -13.09 61.51 29.93
C LYS A 488 -13.32 60.41 28.88
N VAL A 489 -12.51 60.36 27.83
CA VAL A 489 -12.48 59.25 26.87
C VAL A 489 -12.12 57.94 27.57
N PHE A 490 -11.11 57.93 28.45
CA PHE A 490 -10.72 56.72 29.18
C PHE A 490 -11.83 56.22 30.13
N ASP A 491 -12.53 57.13 30.81
CA ASP A 491 -13.61 56.81 31.73
C ASP A 491 -14.89 56.33 31.02
N CYS A 492 -15.18 56.87 29.83
CA CYS A 492 -16.40 56.57 29.08
C CYS A 492 -16.28 55.39 28.10
N THR A 493 -15.07 54.85 27.91
CA THR A 493 -14.80 53.78 26.94
C THR A 493 -14.01 52.63 27.58
N SER A 494 -14.10 51.42 27.01
CA SER A 494 -13.39 50.24 27.50
C SER A 494 -12.55 49.60 26.39
N ALA A 495 -11.34 49.16 26.74
CA ALA A 495 -10.51 48.33 25.86
C ALA A 495 -10.97 46.87 25.81
N ASN A 496 -11.77 46.43 26.79
CA ASN A 496 -12.22 45.05 26.93
C ASN A 496 -13.59 44.87 26.28
N PHE A 497 -13.60 44.62 24.98
CA PHE A 497 -14.79 44.33 24.20
C PHE A 497 -14.60 43.07 23.35
N ASP A 498 -15.71 42.39 23.04
CA ASP A 498 -15.72 41.18 22.24
C ASP A 498 -16.57 41.36 20.97
N GLY A 499 -16.05 40.84 19.86
CA GLY A 499 -16.64 40.91 18.53
C GLY A 499 -16.73 42.32 17.94
N MET A 500 -16.78 42.39 16.61
CA MET A 500 -17.03 43.64 15.87
C MET A 500 -18.17 43.41 14.88
N ILE A 501 -19.10 44.36 14.84
CA ILE A 501 -20.22 44.42 13.91
C ILE A 501 -20.01 45.67 13.06
N PHE A 502 -19.81 45.46 11.76
CA PHE A 502 -19.89 46.55 10.80
C PHE A 502 -21.36 46.79 10.48
N LEU A 503 -21.90 47.89 10.98
CA LEU A 503 -23.26 48.33 10.66
C LEU A 503 -23.17 49.26 9.46
N THR A 504 -23.57 48.79 8.28
CA THR A 504 -23.71 49.61 7.05
C THR A 504 -25.12 50.18 6.93
N ASP A 505 -26.12 49.31 7.11
CA ASP A 505 -27.54 49.64 6.96
C ASP A 505 -28.29 49.33 8.26
N PRO A 506 -28.61 50.36 9.07
CA PRO A 506 -29.20 50.17 10.39
C PRO A 506 -30.62 49.57 10.35
N ASP A 507 -31.41 49.97 9.35
CA ASP A 507 -32.83 49.65 9.26
C ASP A 507 -33.10 48.25 8.70
N ASP A 508 -32.29 47.80 7.73
CA ASP A 508 -32.44 46.50 7.07
C ASP A 508 -31.73 45.36 7.78
N SER A 509 -30.64 45.64 8.49
CA SER A 509 -29.81 44.58 9.08
C SER A 509 -30.52 43.85 10.24
N TRP A 510 -30.73 42.55 10.08
CA TRP A 510 -31.24 41.70 11.16
C TRP A 510 -30.35 41.76 12.41
N VAL A 511 -29.03 41.78 12.22
CA VAL A 511 -28.04 41.92 13.31
C VAL A 511 -28.19 43.27 14.01
N GLY A 512 -28.44 44.35 13.26
CA GLY A 512 -28.65 45.69 13.83
C GLY A 512 -29.90 45.76 14.72
N ARG A 513 -31.01 45.13 14.27
CA ARG A 513 -32.23 45.01 15.07
C ARG A 513 -32.04 44.14 16.32
N TRP A 514 -31.38 42.98 16.19
CA TRP A 514 -31.11 42.07 17.31
C TRP A 514 -30.25 42.70 18.40
N GLN A 515 -29.23 43.47 18.00
CA GLN A 515 -28.31 44.14 18.92
C GLN A 515 -28.81 45.51 19.41
N MET A 516 -30.03 45.91 19.03
CA MET A 516 -30.61 47.22 19.34
C MET A 516 -29.70 48.40 18.92
N ILE A 517 -29.04 48.26 17.77
CA ILE A 517 -28.20 49.29 17.15
C ILE A 517 -28.80 49.84 15.86
N SER A 518 -30.02 49.42 15.49
CA SER A 518 -30.71 49.90 14.28
C SER A 518 -31.00 51.40 14.26
N LYS A 519 -31.09 52.07 15.42
CA LYS A 519 -31.28 53.52 15.50
C LYS A 519 -29.97 54.30 15.63
N LYS A 520 -28.83 53.63 15.54
CA LYS A 520 -27.50 54.25 15.73
C LYS A 520 -26.86 54.55 14.40
N LYS A 521 -25.89 55.47 14.41
CA LYS A 521 -25.14 55.86 13.22
C LYS A 521 -24.37 54.68 12.63
N ILE A 522 -24.10 54.74 11.34
CA ILE A 522 -23.32 53.74 10.61
C ILE A 522 -21.89 53.72 11.18
N GLY A 523 -21.31 52.52 11.38
CA GLY A 523 -19.99 52.38 11.99
C GLY A 523 -19.71 50.99 12.55
N ILE A 524 -18.56 50.83 13.22
CA ILE A 524 -18.18 49.57 13.89
C ILE A 524 -18.71 49.57 15.33
N TYR A 525 -19.37 48.49 15.72
CA TYR A 525 -19.89 48.28 17.07
C TYR A 525 -19.37 46.99 17.69
N ALA A 526 -19.14 46.99 19.00
CA ALA A 526 -18.82 45.77 19.72
C ALA A 526 -20.08 44.90 19.94
N ILE A 527 -19.91 43.57 19.92
CA ILE A 527 -20.98 42.62 20.30
C ILE A 527 -21.20 42.69 21.81
N SER A 528 -20.12 42.74 22.57
CA SER A 528 -20.13 42.85 24.02
C SER A 528 -19.08 43.85 24.50
N VAL A 529 -19.42 44.65 25.51
CA VAL A 529 -18.49 45.59 26.15
C VAL A 529 -18.54 45.39 27.65
N SER A 530 -17.36 45.20 28.25
CA SER A 530 -17.23 45.09 29.71
C SER A 530 -16.86 46.44 30.31
N GLY A 531 -17.54 46.80 31.41
CA GLY A 531 -17.33 48.06 32.14
C GLY A 531 -18.61 48.83 32.42
N THR A 532 -18.51 49.82 33.31
CA THR A 532 -19.60 50.72 33.69
C THR A 532 -19.08 52.15 33.81
N LEU A 533 -19.94 53.12 33.49
CA LEU A 533 -19.60 54.53 33.67
C LEU A 533 -19.43 54.89 35.16
N PRO A 534 -18.50 55.80 35.49
CA PRO A 534 -18.39 56.39 36.83
C PRO A 534 -19.67 57.10 37.28
N ASN A 535 -19.98 57.05 38.57
CA ASN A 535 -21.23 57.60 39.14
C ASN A 535 -21.41 59.11 38.93
N ALA A 536 -20.30 59.87 38.84
CA ALA A 536 -20.34 61.31 38.54
C ALA A 536 -20.95 61.55 37.16
N ILE A 537 -20.41 60.88 36.14
CA ILE A 537 -20.88 60.96 34.75
C ILE A 537 -22.32 60.44 34.63
N VAL A 538 -22.66 59.35 35.35
CA VAL A 538 -24.05 58.84 35.36
C VAL A 538 -25.04 59.88 35.90
N SER A 539 -24.65 60.67 36.88
CA SER A 539 -25.49 61.73 37.46
C SER A 539 -25.68 62.89 36.49
N GLU A 540 -24.63 63.27 35.74
CA GLU A 540 -24.69 64.28 34.67
C GLU A 540 -25.61 63.84 33.53
N ILE A 541 -25.45 62.60 33.05
CA ILE A 541 -26.30 62.02 31.99
C ILE A 541 -27.78 62.01 32.42
N ARG A 542 -28.05 61.68 33.70
CA ARG A 542 -29.39 61.69 34.27
C ARG A 542 -29.96 63.11 34.36
N ALA A 543 -29.13 64.12 34.67
CA ALA A 543 -29.54 65.53 34.68
C ALA A 543 -29.93 66.02 33.27
N MET A 544 -29.32 65.46 32.22
CA MET A 544 -29.68 65.71 30.81
C MET A 544 -30.88 64.89 30.33
N GLY A 545 -31.54 64.11 31.21
CA GLY A 545 -32.74 63.33 30.88
C GLY A 545 -32.47 62.00 30.15
N VAL A 546 -31.22 61.56 30.07
CA VAL A 546 -30.86 60.27 29.43
C VAL A 546 -30.73 59.18 30.47
N HIS A 547 -31.44 58.06 30.29
CA HIS A 547 -31.38 56.92 31.21
C HIS A 547 -30.24 55.96 30.83
N TYR A 548 -29.12 56.01 31.56
CA TYR A 548 -28.06 55.02 31.44
C TYR A 548 -28.42 53.68 32.11
N LYS A 549 -28.33 52.58 31.35
CA LYS A 549 -28.51 51.23 31.87
C LYS A 549 -27.15 50.52 31.95
N PRO A 550 -26.60 50.25 33.15
CA PRO A 550 -25.32 49.56 33.28
C PRO A 550 -25.44 48.12 32.74
N TYR A 551 -24.33 47.57 32.24
CA TYR A 551 -24.22 46.19 31.73
C TYR A 551 -25.19 45.81 30.60
N MET A 552 -25.81 46.78 29.91
CA MET A 552 -26.83 46.51 28.89
C MET A 552 -26.34 45.55 27.79
N ARG A 553 -25.05 45.62 27.45
CA ARG A 553 -24.38 44.80 26.42
C ARG A 553 -23.23 43.96 26.95
N ASP A 554 -23.18 43.70 28.26
CA ASP A 554 -22.23 42.76 28.81
C ASP A 554 -22.83 41.34 28.78
N THR A 555 -22.28 40.45 27.97
CA THR A 555 -22.69 39.04 27.92
C THR A 555 -22.05 38.18 29.02
N THR A 556 -20.99 38.65 29.67
CA THR A 556 -20.31 37.90 30.73
C THR A 556 -21.16 37.83 32.01
N SER A 557 -21.90 38.89 32.32
CA SER A 557 -22.84 38.95 33.46
C SER A 557 -24.16 38.21 33.21
N LYS A 558 -24.56 38.00 31.94
CA LYS A 558 -25.76 37.23 31.58
C LYS A 558 -25.61 35.72 31.79
N LEU A 559 -24.39 35.16 31.76
CA LEU A 559 -24.16 33.75 32.10
C LEU A 559 -24.53 33.45 33.56
N VAL A 560 -24.27 34.37 34.48
CA VAL A 560 -24.66 34.25 35.90
C VAL A 560 -26.19 34.37 36.04
N SER A 561 -26.82 35.27 35.30
CA SER A 561 -28.27 35.50 35.35
C SER A 561 -29.09 34.34 34.74
N LEU A 562 -28.61 33.74 33.65
CA LEU A 562 -29.20 32.54 33.04
C LEU A 562 -29.03 31.30 33.92
N LEU A 563 -27.90 31.17 34.63
CA LEU A 563 -27.73 30.13 35.65
C LEU A 563 -28.73 30.29 36.80
N VAL A 564 -28.95 31.52 37.30
CA VAL A 564 -29.92 31.77 38.38
C VAL A 564 -31.37 31.52 37.92
N CYS A 565 -31.72 31.84 36.68
CA CYS A 565 -33.06 31.57 36.13
C CYS A 565 -33.31 30.07 35.88
N LEU A 566 -32.29 29.32 35.43
CA LEU A 566 -32.37 27.86 35.26
C LEU A 566 -32.46 27.10 36.60
N TYR A 567 -31.99 27.69 37.70
CA TYR A 567 -32.13 27.10 39.05
C TYR A 567 -33.48 27.38 39.71
N ARG A 568 -34.30 28.31 39.19
CA ARG A 568 -35.62 28.66 39.74
C ARG A 568 -36.80 28.05 38.99
N CYS A 569 -36.53 27.47 37.81
CA CYS A 569 -37.45 26.58 37.09
C CYS A 569 -36.91 25.14 37.13
N LYS A 570 -37.08 24.49 38.28
CA LYS A 570 -37.15 23.04 38.40
C LYS A 570 -38.34 22.66 39.27
#